data_AF-A0A7J9QTH9-F1
#
_entry.id   AF-A0A7J9QTH9-F1
#
_cell.length_a   1.000
_cell.length_b   1.000
_cell.length_c   1.000
_cell.angle_alpha   90.00
_cell.angle_beta   90.00
_cell.angle_gamma   90.00
#
_symmetry.space_group_name_H-M   'P 1'
#
loop_
_entity.id
_entity.type
_entity.pdbx_description
1 polymer ?
#
loop_
_entity_poly.entity_id
_entity_poly.type
_entity_poly.pdbx_seq_one_letter_code
_entity_poly.pdbx_strand_id
1 'polypeptide(L)'
;GYNTDMDGFLDPFKKKNLGIENSSVLLLGAGGAARAIVAGFAKEKAQHITIANRTLENANNLAQFANKIGLDADTIELDKVGHNLQDYNIIVNATSIGLKNESSPISLESIKPKTIVYDIVYMPMNTDFLKKAKEKGATIIYGYEMLLGQAVRAFEIWHGTEAPYNAMKKALLGGV
;
A
#
# COMPACT_ATOMS: atom_id res chain seq x y z
N GLY A 1 -7.98 -16.64 14.50
CA GLY A 1 -6.70 -15.93 14.27
C GLY A 1 -7.01 -14.54 13.79
N TYR A 2 -6.22 -13.54 14.18
CA TYR A 2 -6.35 -12.16 13.70
C TYR A 2 -5.35 -11.91 12.56
N ASN A 3 -5.73 -11.12 11.56
CA ASN A 3 -4.80 -10.55 10.57
C ASN A 3 -4.72 -9.04 10.84
N THR A 4 -3.56 -8.56 11.29
CA THR A 4 -3.33 -7.15 11.62
C THR A 4 -2.70 -6.37 10.47
N ASP A 5 -2.42 -7.00 9.34
CA ASP A 5 -1.83 -6.36 8.15
C ASP A 5 -2.77 -5.27 7.62
N MET A 6 -4.08 -5.53 7.60
CA MET A 6 -5.08 -4.55 7.18
C MET A 6 -5.07 -3.33 8.13
N ASP A 7 -5.02 -3.55 9.44
CA ASP A 7 -4.96 -2.45 10.40
C ASP A 7 -3.64 -1.67 10.26
N GLY A 8 -2.52 -2.37 10.05
CA GLY A 8 -1.22 -1.76 9.78
C GLY A 8 -1.20 -0.95 8.49
N PHE A 9 -1.84 -1.43 7.44
CA PHE A 9 -1.95 -0.72 6.16
C PHE A 9 -2.80 0.55 6.28
N LEU A 10 -3.87 0.53 7.07
CA LEU A 10 -4.78 1.67 7.24
C LEU A 10 -4.28 2.71 8.25
N ASP A 11 -3.38 2.32 9.16
CA ASP A 11 -2.86 3.20 10.21
C ASP A 11 -2.24 4.51 9.68
N PRO A 12 -1.40 4.51 8.61
CA PRO A 12 -0.79 5.73 8.10
C PRO A 12 -1.81 6.67 7.45
N PHE A 13 -2.87 6.13 6.81
CA PHE A 13 -3.95 6.95 6.27
C PHE A 13 -4.67 7.71 7.38
N LYS A 14 -4.99 7.02 8.49
CA LYS A 14 -5.64 7.63 9.66
C LYS A 14 -4.75 8.68 10.31
N LYS A 15 -3.48 8.35 10.58
CA LYS A 15 -2.54 9.26 11.25
C LYS A 15 -2.22 10.52 10.44
N LYS A 16 -2.19 10.41 9.11
CA LYS A 16 -1.90 11.53 8.21
C LYS A 16 -3.16 12.25 7.70
N ASN A 17 -4.36 11.83 8.16
CA ASN A 17 -5.65 12.33 7.70
C ASN A 17 -5.80 12.30 6.17
N LEU A 18 -5.42 11.17 5.57
CA LEU A 18 -5.49 10.92 4.13
C LEU A 18 -6.79 10.17 3.80
N GLY A 19 -7.59 10.73 2.90
CA GLY A 19 -8.87 10.13 2.49
C GLY A 19 -8.69 8.94 1.55
N ILE A 20 -9.47 7.88 1.79
CA ILE A 20 -9.61 6.71 0.91
C ILE A 20 -11.00 6.67 0.26
N GLU A 21 -12.04 7.17 0.94
CA GLU A 21 -13.41 7.13 0.44
C GLU A 21 -13.53 7.77 -0.95
N ASN A 22 -14.21 7.07 -1.87
CA ASN A 22 -14.40 7.48 -3.27
C ASN A 22 -13.09 7.68 -4.07
N SER A 23 -11.98 7.06 -3.66
CA SER A 23 -10.72 7.11 -4.41
C SER A 23 -10.61 6.00 -5.47
N SER A 24 -9.92 6.32 -6.56
CA SER A 24 -9.41 5.34 -7.53
C SER A 24 -8.00 4.89 -7.15
N VAL A 25 -7.80 3.58 -7.05
CA VAL A 25 -6.56 2.97 -6.55
C VAL A 25 -5.87 2.14 -7.62
N LEU A 26 -4.54 2.28 -7.74
CA LEU A 26 -3.70 1.34 -8.48
C LEU A 26 -2.88 0.50 -7.49
N LEU A 27 -3.07 -0.81 -7.50
CA LEU A 27 -2.32 -1.76 -6.68
C LEU A 27 -1.35 -2.57 -7.55
N LEU A 28 -0.05 -2.41 -7.30
CA LEU A 28 1.00 -3.16 -7.97
C LEU A 28 1.33 -4.41 -7.14
N GLY A 29 1.02 -5.58 -7.69
CA GLY A 29 1.27 -6.88 -7.06
C GLY A 29 0.00 -7.52 -6.52
N ALA A 30 -0.08 -8.84 -6.69
CA ALA A 30 -1.17 -9.68 -6.19
C ALA A 30 -0.67 -10.76 -5.19
N GLY A 31 0.28 -10.39 -4.34
CA GLY A 31 0.91 -11.28 -3.34
C GLY A 31 0.13 -11.39 -2.02
N GLY A 32 0.77 -11.97 -1.00
CA GLY A 32 0.13 -12.22 0.30
C GLY A 32 -0.45 -10.97 0.98
N ALA A 33 0.33 -9.88 1.03
CA ALA A 33 -0.11 -8.61 1.61
C ALA A 33 -1.24 -7.92 0.80
N ALA A 34 -1.29 -8.16 -0.52
CA ALA A 34 -2.25 -7.51 -1.42
C ALA A 34 -3.70 -7.80 -1.03
N ARG A 35 -3.99 -9.01 -0.52
CA ARG A 35 -5.33 -9.36 -0.02
C ARG A 35 -5.77 -8.49 1.17
N ALA A 36 -4.88 -8.23 2.12
CA ALA A 36 -5.18 -7.37 3.27
C ALA A 36 -5.35 -5.91 2.85
N ILE A 37 -4.55 -5.45 1.88
CA ILE A 37 -4.63 -4.10 1.29
C ILE A 37 -5.99 -3.89 0.59
N VAL A 38 -6.40 -4.84 -0.27
CA VAL A 38 -7.72 -4.81 -0.94
C VAL A 38 -8.85 -4.78 0.07
N ALA A 39 -8.79 -5.61 1.12
CA ALA A 39 -9.78 -5.59 2.19
C ALA A 39 -9.82 -4.25 2.94
N GLY A 40 -8.66 -3.61 3.16
CA GLY A 40 -8.57 -2.28 3.74
C GLY A 40 -9.22 -1.21 2.87
N PHE A 41 -8.97 -1.21 1.56
CA PHE A 41 -9.61 -0.29 0.62
C PHE A 41 -11.13 -0.50 0.53
N ALA A 42 -11.60 -1.75 0.53
CA ALA A 42 -13.02 -2.05 0.55
C ALA A 42 -13.70 -1.53 1.85
N LYS A 43 -13.05 -1.75 3.00
CA LYS A 43 -13.52 -1.28 4.31
C LYS A 43 -13.64 0.25 4.38
N GLU A 44 -12.68 0.96 3.81
CA GLU A 44 -12.65 2.43 3.78
C GLU A 44 -13.33 3.02 2.52
N LYS A 45 -14.09 2.20 1.79
CA LYS A 45 -14.96 2.59 0.66
C LYS A 45 -14.22 3.30 -0.48
N ALA A 46 -13.09 2.75 -0.90
CA ALA A 46 -12.50 3.12 -2.20
C ALA A 46 -13.53 2.90 -3.32
N GLN A 47 -13.52 3.74 -4.34
CA GLN A 47 -14.46 3.65 -5.45
C GLN A 47 -14.13 2.48 -6.36
N HIS A 48 -12.85 2.34 -6.70
CA HIS A 48 -12.36 1.40 -7.69
C HIS A 48 -10.90 1.01 -7.41
N ILE A 49 -10.52 -0.23 -7.71
CA ILE A 49 -9.14 -0.69 -7.64
C ILE A 49 -8.70 -1.43 -8.91
N THR A 50 -7.65 -0.93 -9.53
CA THR A 50 -6.94 -1.62 -10.61
C THR A 50 -5.79 -2.43 -10.04
N ILE A 51 -5.79 -3.75 -10.28
CA ILE A 51 -4.75 -4.65 -9.79
C ILE A 51 -3.80 -5.01 -10.93
N ALA A 52 -2.58 -4.49 -10.85
CA ALA A 52 -1.53 -4.76 -11.80
C ALA A 52 -0.61 -5.87 -11.30
N ASN A 53 -0.38 -6.93 -12.08
CA ASN A 53 0.54 -7.99 -11.69
C ASN A 53 1.26 -8.61 -12.90
N ARG A 54 2.46 -9.17 -12.69
CA ARG A 54 3.21 -9.86 -13.75
C ARG A 54 2.46 -11.10 -14.27
N THR A 55 1.83 -11.85 -13.37
CA THR A 55 0.98 -12.98 -13.72
C THR A 55 -0.46 -12.51 -13.62
N LEU A 56 -1.12 -12.30 -14.76
CA LEU A 56 -2.48 -11.75 -14.83
C LEU A 56 -3.50 -12.60 -14.06
N GLU A 57 -3.33 -13.93 -14.06
CA GLU A 57 -4.19 -14.85 -13.30
C GLU A 57 -4.22 -14.52 -11.79
N ASN A 58 -3.08 -14.17 -11.19
CA ASN A 58 -3.04 -13.79 -9.77
C ASN A 58 -3.79 -12.48 -9.52
N ALA A 59 -3.71 -11.52 -10.45
CA ALA A 59 -4.50 -10.29 -10.37
C ALA A 59 -5.99 -10.61 -10.49
N ASN A 60 -6.39 -11.47 -11.42
CA ASN A 60 -7.79 -11.89 -11.62
C ASN A 60 -8.37 -12.55 -10.36
N ASN A 61 -7.61 -13.45 -9.74
CA ASN A 61 -8.02 -14.09 -8.49
C ASN A 61 -8.21 -13.07 -7.35
N LEU A 62 -7.36 -12.04 -7.29
CA LEU A 62 -7.49 -10.98 -6.29
C LEU A 62 -8.64 -10.01 -6.61
N ALA A 63 -8.86 -9.67 -7.87
CA ALA A 63 -10.00 -8.85 -8.32
C ALA A 63 -11.34 -9.56 -8.07
N GLN A 64 -11.42 -10.88 -8.29
CA GLN A 64 -12.60 -11.65 -7.90
C GLN A 64 -12.86 -11.59 -6.39
N PHE A 65 -11.80 -11.59 -5.57
CA PHE A 65 -11.95 -11.39 -4.14
C PHE A 65 -12.44 -9.97 -3.81
N ALA A 66 -11.87 -8.94 -4.42
CA ALA A 66 -12.29 -7.54 -4.25
C ALA A 66 -13.78 -7.35 -4.57
N ASN A 67 -14.21 -7.85 -5.74
CA ASN A 67 -15.60 -7.79 -6.17
C ASN A 67 -16.55 -8.52 -5.20
N LYS A 68 -16.14 -9.68 -4.67
CA LYS A 68 -16.91 -10.43 -3.66
C LYS A 68 -17.12 -9.68 -2.35
N ILE A 69 -16.18 -8.79 -1.99
CA ILE A 69 -16.28 -7.96 -0.77
C ILE A 69 -16.82 -6.55 -1.05
N GLY A 70 -17.33 -6.30 -2.27
CA GLY A 70 -18.01 -5.06 -2.64
C GLY A 70 -17.10 -3.92 -3.10
N LEU A 71 -15.85 -4.21 -3.49
CA LEU A 71 -14.95 -3.24 -4.12
C LEU A 71 -14.84 -3.55 -5.61
N ASP A 72 -15.26 -2.58 -6.45
CA ASP A 72 -15.14 -2.69 -7.91
C ASP A 72 -13.67 -2.81 -8.30
N ALA A 73 -13.35 -3.82 -9.10
CA ALA A 73 -11.96 -4.16 -9.40
C ALA A 73 -11.78 -4.68 -10.82
N ASP A 74 -10.76 -4.15 -11.48
CA ASP A 74 -10.23 -4.64 -12.75
C ASP A 74 -8.76 -5.05 -12.63
N THR A 75 -8.21 -5.58 -13.72
CA THR A 75 -6.85 -6.13 -13.74
C THR A 75 -6.10 -5.71 -14.97
N ILE A 76 -4.79 -5.59 -14.81
CA ILE A 76 -3.88 -5.27 -15.91
C ILE A 76 -2.56 -6.02 -15.73
N GLU A 77 -1.89 -6.34 -16.83
CA GLU A 77 -0.52 -6.82 -16.75
C GLU A 77 0.40 -5.68 -16.29
N LEU A 78 1.36 -5.97 -15.41
CA LEU A 78 2.21 -4.94 -14.81
C LEU A 78 2.99 -4.10 -15.83
N ASP A 79 3.43 -4.72 -16.92
CA ASP A 79 4.13 -4.06 -18.04
C ASP A 79 3.19 -3.23 -18.94
N LYS A 80 1.88 -3.47 -18.85
CA LYS A 80 0.84 -2.71 -19.55
C LYS A 80 0.28 -1.55 -18.74
N VAL A 81 0.73 -1.36 -17.49
CA VAL A 81 0.38 -0.15 -16.71
C VAL A 81 0.84 1.06 -17.49
N GLY A 82 -0.13 1.73 -18.13
CA GLY A 82 0.13 2.76 -19.12
C GLY A 82 0.69 4.04 -18.50
N HIS A 83 0.98 5.00 -19.38
CA HIS A 83 1.50 6.31 -18.98
C HIS A 83 0.45 7.25 -18.42
N ASN A 84 -0.84 6.92 -18.38
CA ASN A 84 -1.86 7.80 -17.81
C ASN A 84 -2.19 7.40 -16.36
N LEU A 85 -1.39 7.87 -15.41
CA LEU A 85 -1.64 7.64 -13.98
C LEU A 85 -2.50 8.74 -13.36
N GLN A 86 -3.03 9.66 -14.16
CA GLN A 86 -3.86 10.77 -13.68
C GLN A 86 -5.20 10.30 -13.10
N ASP A 87 -5.65 9.11 -13.46
CA ASP A 87 -6.93 8.56 -13.04
C ASP A 87 -6.88 7.96 -11.62
N TYR A 88 -5.68 7.76 -11.06
CA TYR A 88 -5.49 7.21 -9.73
C TYR A 88 -5.19 8.29 -8.69
N ASN A 89 -5.88 8.22 -7.56
CA ASN A 89 -5.60 9.06 -6.41
C ASN A 89 -4.57 8.41 -5.49
N ILE A 90 -4.51 7.08 -5.47
CA ILE A 90 -3.65 6.28 -4.61
C ILE A 90 -2.94 5.23 -5.46
N ILE A 91 -1.62 5.10 -5.31
CA ILE A 91 -0.82 4.07 -5.96
C ILE A 91 -0.05 3.31 -4.87
N VAL A 92 -0.22 1.99 -4.82
CA VAL A 92 0.41 1.13 -3.82
C VAL A 92 1.34 0.12 -4.48
N ASN A 93 2.62 0.13 -4.13
CA ASN A 93 3.53 -0.97 -4.45
C ASN A 93 3.42 -2.05 -3.36
N ALA A 94 2.80 -3.17 -3.72
CA ALA A 94 2.73 -4.40 -2.93
C ALA A 94 3.58 -5.54 -3.52
N THR A 95 4.47 -5.22 -4.46
CA THR A 95 5.45 -6.18 -5.01
C THR A 95 6.70 -6.26 -4.14
N SER A 96 7.62 -7.17 -4.50
CA SER A 96 8.96 -7.24 -3.92
C SER A 96 9.97 -6.29 -4.58
N ILE A 97 9.57 -5.55 -5.63
CA ILE A 97 10.45 -4.64 -6.39
C ILE A 97 10.79 -3.46 -5.49
N GLY A 98 12.08 -3.23 -5.25
CA GLY A 98 12.60 -2.21 -4.34
C GLY A 98 13.42 -2.82 -3.21
N LEU A 99 13.19 -4.09 -2.83
CA LEU A 99 13.92 -4.77 -1.75
C LEU A 99 15.44 -4.84 -1.98
N LYS A 100 15.88 -4.90 -3.23
CA LYS A 100 17.30 -4.94 -3.61
C LYS A 100 17.76 -3.64 -4.26
N ASN A 101 17.09 -2.53 -3.98
CA ASN A 101 17.29 -1.24 -4.65
C ASN A 101 17.01 -1.30 -6.17
N GLU A 102 16.07 -2.14 -6.59
CA GLU A 102 15.61 -2.14 -7.98
C GLU A 102 14.94 -0.82 -8.35
N SER A 103 14.90 -0.53 -9.66
CA SER A 103 14.12 0.58 -10.19
C SER A 103 12.63 0.41 -9.94
N SER A 104 11.92 1.53 -9.90
CA SER A 104 10.47 1.62 -9.75
C SER A 104 9.74 0.62 -10.66
N PRO A 105 8.70 -0.08 -10.15
CA PRO A 105 7.95 -1.07 -10.92
C PRO A 105 7.19 -0.47 -12.11
N ILE A 106 6.90 0.84 -12.07
CA ILE A 106 6.20 1.58 -13.12
C ILE A 106 6.83 2.97 -13.30
N SER A 107 6.56 3.63 -14.43
CA SER A 107 6.89 5.05 -14.60
C SER A 107 5.90 5.92 -13.82
N LEU A 108 6.39 6.88 -13.05
CA LEU A 108 5.57 7.84 -12.27
C LEU A 108 5.46 9.21 -12.94
N GLU A 109 5.80 9.32 -14.22
CA GLU A 109 5.93 10.64 -14.88
C GLU A 109 4.65 11.47 -14.91
N SER A 110 3.49 10.81 -14.96
CA SER A 110 2.17 11.40 -15.17
C SER A 110 1.30 11.45 -13.93
N ILE A 111 1.82 11.10 -12.75
CA ILE A 111 1.01 11.19 -11.52
C ILE A 111 0.65 12.65 -11.24
N LYS A 112 -0.57 12.87 -10.72
CA LYS A 112 -0.97 14.19 -10.26
C LYS A 112 -0.16 14.60 -9.02
N PRO A 113 0.17 15.89 -8.84
CA PRO A 113 0.65 16.38 -7.55
C PRO A 113 -0.33 15.97 -6.44
N LYS A 114 0.19 15.63 -5.26
CA LYS A 114 -0.59 15.10 -4.11
C LYS A 114 -1.22 13.72 -4.29
N THR A 115 -0.91 12.97 -5.36
CA THR A 115 -1.20 11.53 -5.43
C THR A 115 -0.59 10.86 -4.19
N ILE A 116 -1.33 9.96 -3.54
CA ILE A 116 -0.80 9.18 -2.42
C ILE A 116 -0.02 8.02 -3.01
N VAL A 117 1.26 7.91 -2.67
CA VAL A 117 2.11 6.80 -3.13
C VAL A 117 2.62 6.03 -1.92
N TYR A 118 2.26 4.76 -1.84
CA TYR A 118 2.59 3.90 -0.70
C TYR A 118 3.42 2.71 -1.17
N ASP A 119 4.62 2.56 -0.67
CA ASP A 119 5.43 1.37 -0.87
C ASP A 119 5.42 0.50 0.39
N ILE A 120 5.00 -0.76 0.31
CA ILE A 120 5.06 -1.67 1.47
C ILE A 120 6.46 -2.24 1.70
N VAL A 121 7.39 -2.02 0.76
CA VAL A 121 8.82 -2.28 0.97
C VAL A 121 9.31 -1.36 2.08
N TYR A 122 9.76 -1.96 3.20
CA TYR A 122 10.23 -1.22 4.37
C TYR A 122 11.76 -1.11 4.44
N MET A 123 12.50 -1.97 3.73
CA MET A 123 13.95 -1.94 3.67
C MET A 123 14.42 -2.30 2.25
N PRO A 124 15.15 -1.40 1.56
CA PRO A 124 15.53 -0.04 1.97
C PRO A 124 14.32 0.89 2.17
N MET A 125 14.45 1.86 3.08
CA MET A 125 13.34 2.78 3.39
C MET A 125 13.01 3.74 2.24
N ASN A 126 14.01 4.18 1.48
CA ASN A 126 13.83 5.08 0.33
C ASN A 126 14.06 4.29 -0.97
N THR A 127 13.04 3.56 -1.42
CA THR A 127 13.04 2.88 -2.72
C THR A 127 13.07 3.88 -3.88
N ASP A 128 13.48 3.44 -5.07
CA ASP A 128 13.42 4.26 -6.28
C ASP A 128 11.99 4.74 -6.59
N PHE A 129 11.00 3.90 -6.30
CA PHE A 129 9.57 4.21 -6.41
C PHE A 129 9.18 5.43 -5.54
N LEU A 130 9.52 5.40 -4.24
CA LEU A 130 9.22 6.52 -3.34
C LEU A 130 10.03 7.79 -3.65
N LYS A 131 11.29 7.64 -4.11
CA LYS A 131 12.11 8.78 -4.54
C LYS A 131 11.46 9.51 -5.71
N LYS A 132 11.11 8.78 -6.78
CA LYS A 132 10.43 9.33 -7.96
C LYS A 132 9.08 9.92 -7.63
N ALA A 133 8.30 9.27 -6.76
CA ALA A 133 7.02 9.82 -6.29
C ALA A 133 7.21 11.18 -5.60
N LYS A 134 8.21 11.29 -4.72
CA LYS A 134 8.52 12.52 -4.00
C LYS A 134 8.95 13.64 -4.95
N GLU A 135 9.75 13.35 -5.98
CA GLU A 135 10.16 14.30 -7.02
C GLU A 135 8.98 14.88 -7.79
N LYS A 136 7.89 14.12 -7.91
CA LYS A 136 6.63 14.53 -8.57
C LYS A 136 5.64 15.24 -7.63
N GLY A 137 6.02 15.48 -6.37
CA GLY A 137 5.16 16.14 -5.39
C GLY A 137 4.05 15.24 -4.83
N ALA A 138 4.23 13.93 -4.87
CA ALA A 138 3.33 12.97 -4.24
C ALA A 138 3.39 13.03 -2.70
N THR A 139 2.31 12.65 -2.05
CA THR A 139 2.30 12.33 -0.62
C THR A 139 2.74 10.89 -0.44
N ILE A 140 3.93 10.66 0.13
CA ILE A 140 4.47 9.32 0.27
C ILE A 140 4.13 8.68 1.63
N ILE A 141 3.92 7.36 1.61
CA ILE A 141 3.81 6.51 2.80
C ILE A 141 4.89 5.43 2.72
N TYR A 142 5.66 5.28 3.79
CA TYR A 142 6.75 4.33 3.86
C TYR A 142 6.30 2.96 4.35
N GLY A 143 6.96 1.89 3.87
CA GLY A 143 6.59 0.52 4.24
C GLY A 143 6.74 0.21 5.72
N TYR A 144 7.70 0.86 6.39
CA TYR A 144 7.88 0.69 7.84
C TYR A 144 6.65 1.14 8.63
N GLU A 145 5.83 2.04 8.08
CA GLU A 145 4.61 2.52 8.74
C GLU A 145 3.57 1.38 8.81
N MET A 146 3.48 0.55 7.76
CA MET A 146 2.66 -0.67 7.78
C MET A 146 3.15 -1.64 8.85
N LEU A 147 4.47 -1.92 8.82
CA LEU A 147 5.13 -2.87 9.71
C LEU A 147 4.99 -2.47 11.18
N LEU A 148 5.05 -1.18 11.48
CA LEU A 148 4.83 -0.67 12.83
C LEU A 148 3.35 -0.77 13.22
N GLY A 149 2.43 -0.39 12.33
CA GLY A 149 0.99 -0.42 12.60
C GLY A 149 0.48 -1.84 12.90
N GLN A 150 0.88 -2.83 12.11
CA GLN A 150 0.48 -4.23 12.34
C GLN A 150 1.04 -4.79 13.66
N ALA A 151 2.25 -4.37 14.06
CA ALA A 151 2.89 -4.80 15.30
C ALA A 151 2.23 -4.15 16.52
N VAL A 152 1.91 -2.85 16.43
CA VAL A 152 1.13 -2.12 17.44
C VAL A 152 -0.19 -2.80 17.68
N ARG A 153 -0.92 -3.12 16.61
CA ARG A 153 -2.22 -3.79 16.72
C ARG A 153 -2.12 -5.18 17.32
N ALA A 154 -1.11 -5.96 16.94
CA ALA A 154 -0.87 -7.27 17.51
C ALA A 154 -0.54 -7.19 19.01
N PHE A 155 0.27 -6.21 19.42
CA PHE A 155 0.61 -5.98 20.82
C PHE A 155 -0.65 -5.70 21.66
N GLU A 156 -1.53 -4.81 21.18
CA GLU A 156 -2.78 -4.47 21.86
C GLU A 156 -3.72 -5.67 22.01
N ILE A 157 -3.82 -6.52 20.98
CA ILE A 157 -4.64 -7.74 21.03
C ILE A 157 -4.13 -8.70 22.10
N TRP A 158 -2.81 -8.87 22.20
CA TRP A 158 -2.22 -9.84 23.13
C TRP A 158 -2.20 -9.34 24.58
N HIS A 159 -1.97 -8.06 24.79
CA HIS A 159 -1.76 -7.52 26.13
C HIS A 159 -2.98 -6.78 26.68
N GLY A 160 -3.97 -6.45 25.85
CA GLY A 160 -5.17 -5.72 26.26
C GLY A 160 -4.88 -4.28 26.71
N THR A 161 -3.71 -3.74 26.38
CA THR A 161 -3.24 -2.39 26.73
C THR A 161 -2.74 -1.68 25.49
N GLU A 162 -2.74 -0.35 25.51
CA GLU A 162 -2.13 0.48 24.48
C GLU A 162 -0.67 0.09 24.27
N ALA A 163 -0.26 -0.02 23.00
CA ALA A 163 1.11 -0.36 22.67
C ALA A 163 2.05 0.83 22.91
N PRO A 164 3.30 0.60 23.37
CA PRO A 164 4.28 1.66 23.54
C PRO A 164 4.83 2.12 22.17
N TYR A 165 4.00 2.83 21.40
CA TYR A 165 4.23 3.17 19.99
C TYR A 165 5.61 3.77 19.73
N ASN A 166 6.01 4.76 20.54
CA ASN A 166 7.30 5.44 20.38
C ASN A 166 8.50 4.51 20.64
N ALA A 167 8.39 3.60 21.60
CA ALA A 167 9.43 2.62 21.88
C ALA A 167 9.55 1.59 20.74
N MET A 168 8.41 1.11 20.23
CA MET A 168 8.36 0.20 19.09
C MET A 168 8.92 0.85 17.81
N LYS A 169 8.55 2.11 17.55
CA LYS A 169 9.09 2.90 16.44
C LYS A 169 10.60 3.08 16.57
N LYS A 170 11.09 3.44 17.76
CA LYS A 170 12.52 3.59 18.03
C LYS A 170 13.26 2.27 17.79
N ALA A 171 12.73 1.15 18.28
CA ALA A 171 13.31 -0.17 18.06
C ALA A 171 13.38 -0.55 16.58
N LEU A 172 12.29 -0.29 15.82
CA LEU A 172 12.24 -0.58 14.38
C LEU A 172 13.24 0.25 13.57
N LEU A 173 13.40 1.52 13.91
CA LEU A 173 14.28 2.45 13.19
C LEU A 173 15.75 2.40 13.64
N GLY A 174 16.11 1.44 14.50
CA GLY A 174 17.49 1.25 14.95
C GLY A 174 17.93 2.27 15.99
N GLY A 175 17.08 2.53 16.99
CA GLY A 175 17.22 3.54 18.03
C GLY A 175 18.64 3.95 18.39
N VAL A 176 18.95 5.23 18.19
CA VAL A 176 20.12 5.88 18.79
C VAL A 176 19.93 5.98 20.30
#